data_AF-A0A150H305-F1
#
_entry.id   AF-A0A150H305-F1
#
_cell.length_a   1.000
_cell.length_b   1.000
_cell.length_c   1.000
_cell.angle_alpha   90.00
_cell.angle_beta   90.00
_cell.angle_gamma   90.00
#
_symmetry.space_group_name_H-M   'P 1'
#
loop_
_entity.id
_entity.type
_entity.pdbx_description
1 polymer ?
#
loop_
_entity_poly.entity_id
_entity_poly.type
_entity_poly.pdbx_seq_one_letter_code
_entity_poly.pdbx_strand_id
1 'polypeptide(L)' 'MGPLPTDPNVAAFKQCAGVSPIPANCCLKLVPFIQFADCLQLPKYKSMADSFLAPAVTVDRALKECLN' A
#
# COMPACT_ATOMS: atom_id res chain seq x y z
N MET A 1 6.22 10.75 13.75
CA MET A 1 6.19 9.84 12.58
C MET A 1 5.87 8.45 13.11
N GLY A 2 4.58 8.09 13.20
CA GLY A 2 4.16 6.79 13.72
C GLY A 2 4.49 5.67 12.73
N PRO A 3 4.86 4.46 13.18
CA PRO A 3 5.30 3.41 12.29
C PRO A 3 4.11 2.86 11.49
N LEU A 4 4.15 3.08 10.17
CA LEU A 4 3.30 2.46 9.14
C LEU A 4 2.87 0.99 9.43
N PRO A 5 3.70 0.08 9.98
CA PRO A 5 3.28 -1.28 10.29
C PRO A 5 2.26 -1.44 11.43
N THR A 6 1.98 -0.40 12.21
CA THR A 6 0.94 -0.44 13.28
C THR A 6 -0.39 0.16 12.86
N ASP A 7 -0.48 0.71 11.64
CA ASP A 7 -1.72 1.30 11.19
C ASP A 7 -2.70 0.22 10.71
N PRO A 8 -3.91 0.13 11.31
CA PRO A 8 -4.89 -0.90 10.98
C PRO A 8 -5.35 -0.81 9.51
N ASN A 9 -5.24 0.35 8.86
CA ASN A 9 -5.60 0.51 7.46
C ASN A 9 -4.59 -0.15 6.51
N VAL A 10 -3.29 -0.14 6.83
CA VAL A 10 -2.26 -0.80 6.01
C VAL A 10 -2.37 -2.32 6.16
N ALA A 11 -2.65 -2.81 7.38
CA ALA A 11 -2.94 -4.22 7.61
C ALA A 11 -4.21 -4.68 6.87
N ALA A 12 -5.28 -3.88 6.93
CA ALA A 12 -6.52 -4.15 6.20
C ALA A 12 -6.30 -4.14 4.68
N PHE A 13 -5.51 -3.19 4.16
CA PHE A 13 -5.14 -3.14 2.75
C PHE A 13 -4.39 -4.42 2.34
N LYS A 14 -3.38 -4.84 3.10
CA LYS A 14 -2.62 -6.07 2.82
C LYS A 14 -3.53 -7.30 2.73
N GLN A 15 -4.55 -7.39 3.59
CA GLN A 15 -5.49 -8.51 3.59
C GLN A 15 -6.39 -8.55 2.34
N CYS A 16 -6.81 -7.39 1.82
CA CYS A 16 -7.70 -7.33 0.66
C CYS A 16 -6.99 -7.17 -0.69
N ALA A 17 -5.72 -6.74 -0.71
CA ALA A 17 -4.95 -6.48 -1.93
C ALA A 17 -4.29 -7.74 -2.54
N GLY A 18 -4.45 -8.89 -1.89
CA GLY A 18 -3.92 -10.18 -2.35
C GLY A 18 -4.61 -10.76 -3.60
N VAL A 19 -5.66 -10.11 -4.11
CA VAL A 19 -6.40 -10.53 -5.31
C VAL A 19 -6.14 -9.58 -6.47
N SER A 20 -6.32 -10.04 -7.71
CA SER A 20 -6.14 -9.26 -8.93
C SER A 20 -7.41 -9.26 -9.80
N PRO A 21 -8.01 -8.10 -10.11
CA PRO A 21 -7.59 -6.74 -9.71
C PRO A 21 -7.85 -6.43 -8.23
N ILE A 22 -7.14 -5.46 -7.66
CA ILE A 22 -7.35 -4.96 -6.30
C ILE A 22 -8.76 -4.33 -6.26
N PRO A 23 -9.64 -4.76 -5.35
CA PRO A 23 -10.97 -4.20 -5.23
C PRO A 23 -10.94 -2.71 -4.88
N ALA A 24 -11.85 -1.91 -5.45
CA ALA A 24 -11.89 -0.46 -5.18
C ALA A 24 -12.08 -0.12 -3.68
N ASN A 25 -12.87 -0.91 -2.95
CA ASN A 25 -13.02 -0.78 -1.50
C ASN A 25 -11.71 -1.06 -0.73
N CYS A 26 -10.80 -1.84 -1.30
CA CYS A 26 -9.47 -2.06 -0.78
C CYS A 26 -8.57 -0.85 -1.03
N CYS A 27 -8.62 -0.29 -2.24
CA CYS A 27 -7.90 0.94 -2.59
C CYS A 27 -8.26 2.13 -1.68
N LEU A 28 -9.52 2.23 -1.24
CA LEU A 28 -9.94 3.26 -0.27
C LEU A 28 -9.17 3.20 1.07
N LYS A 29 -8.59 2.06 1.44
CA LYS A 29 -7.75 1.91 2.65
C LYS A 29 -6.40 2.62 2.51
N LEU A 30 -5.97 2.91 1.28
CA LEU A 30 -4.76 3.67 1.00
C LEU A 30 -4.97 5.19 1.01
N VAL A 31 -6.22 5.67 1.00
CA VAL A 31 -6.55 7.11 0.94
C VAL A 31 -5.78 7.95 1.98
N PRO A 32 -5.69 7.54 3.26
CA PRO A 32 -4.92 8.30 4.26
C PRO A 32 -3.42 8.37 3.96
N PHE A 33 -2.90 7.46 3.14
CA PHE A 33 -1.48 7.34 2.80
C PHE A 33 -1.12 7.92 1.44
N ILE A 34 -2.09 8.41 0.66
CA ILE A 34 -1.84 9.06 -0.64
C ILE A 34 -0.86 10.23 -0.49
N GLN A 35 -0.93 10.96 0.64
CA GLN A 35 0.02 12.03 0.96
C GLN A 35 1.48 11.57 1.05
N PHE A 36 1.73 10.25 1.19
CA PHE A 36 3.06 9.65 1.22
C PHE A 36 3.39 8.94 -0.11
N ALA A 37 2.57 9.05 -1.15
CA ALA A 37 2.82 8.43 -2.45
C ALA A 37 4.15 8.92 -3.05
N ASP A 38 4.48 10.20 -2.88
CA ASP A 38 5.78 10.75 -3.31
C ASP A 38 6.95 10.13 -2.52
N CYS A 39 6.74 9.80 -1.24
CA CYS A 39 7.74 9.08 -0.45
C CYS A 39 7.96 7.67 -0.99
N LEU A 40 6.94 7.02 -1.55
CA LEU A 40 7.05 5.69 -2.17
C LEU A 40 7.85 5.72 -3.50
N GLN A 41 8.17 6.89 -4.05
CA GLN A 41 9.12 7.01 -5.15
C GLN A 41 10.58 6.81 -4.68
N LEU A 42 10.87 7.03 -3.39
CA LEU A 42 12.20 6.83 -2.84
C LEU A 42 12.44 5.33 -2.59
N PRO A 43 13.53 4.73 -3.10
CA PRO A 43 13.78 3.29 -3.01
C PRO A 43 13.73 2.73 -1.59
N LYS A 44 14.20 3.51 -0.61
CA LYS A 44 14.21 3.14 0.81
C LYS A 44 12.80 2.89 1.35
N TYR A 45 11.88 3.83 1.12
CA TYR A 45 10.50 3.70 1.63
C TYR A 45 9.69 2.72 0.80
N LYS A 46 9.93 2.68 -0.52
CA LYS A 46 9.36 1.66 -1.39
C LYS A 46 9.68 0.25 -0.91
N SER A 47 10.95 -0.05 -0.67
CA SER A 47 11.39 -1.37 -0.21
C SER A 47 10.80 -1.77 1.15
N MET A 48 10.66 -0.81 2.07
CA MET A 48 9.98 -1.04 3.35
C MET A 48 8.49 -1.38 3.15
N ALA A 49 7.79 -0.62 2.31
CA ALA A 49 6.38 -0.87 2.01
C ALA A 49 6.20 -2.20 1.25
N ASP A 50 7.03 -2.49 0.26
CA ASP A 50 7.03 -3.78 -0.45
C ASP A 50 7.27 -4.95 0.50
N SER A 51 8.25 -4.84 1.41
CA SER A 51 8.52 -5.88 2.40
C SER A 51 7.33 -6.10 3.34
N PHE A 52 6.61 -5.02 3.69
CA PHE A 52 5.42 -5.13 4.52
C PHE A 52 4.24 -5.72 3.76
N LEU A 53 4.03 -5.33 2.50
CA LEU A 53 2.90 -5.77 1.67
C LEU A 53 3.09 -7.17 1.09
N ALA A 54 4.33 -7.64 0.97
CA ALA A 54 4.64 -8.99 0.51
C ALA A 54 4.02 -10.08 1.41
N PRO A 55 3.62 -11.22 0.82
CA PRO A 55 3.56 -11.52 -0.62
C PRO A 55 2.27 -11.05 -1.32
N ALA A 56 1.38 -10.33 -0.62
CA ALA A 56 0.05 -10.02 -1.11
C ALA A 56 0.05 -9.07 -2.32
N VAL A 57 0.85 -8.00 -2.25
CA VAL A 57 0.90 -6.97 -3.29
C VAL A 57 2.24 -6.22 -3.23
N THR A 58 2.63 -5.57 -4.33
CA THR A 58 3.75 -4.62 -4.37
C THR A 58 3.25 -3.19 -4.43
N VAL A 59 4.08 -2.23 -4.03
CA VAL A 59 3.83 -0.80 -4.14
C VAL A 59 3.51 -0.41 -5.58
N ASP A 60 4.27 -0.87 -6.58
CA ASP A 60 4.00 -0.55 -7.98
C ASP A 60 2.60 -1.02 -8.41
N ARG A 61 2.22 -2.23 -7.99
CA ARG A 61 0.91 -2.81 -8.29
C ARG A 61 -0.21 -2.03 -7.60
N ALA A 62 -0.02 -1.70 -6.33
CA ALA A 62 -0.96 -0.89 -5.55
C ALA A 62 -1.15 0.50 -6.17
N LEU A 63 -0.06 1.20 -6.52
CA LEU A 63 -0.13 2.51 -7.17
C LEU A 63 -0.84 2.42 -8.54
N LYS A 64 -0.50 1.41 -9.35
CA LYS A 64 -1.10 1.20 -10.67
C LYS A 64 -2.58 0.80 -10.64
N GLU A 65 -3.02 0.05 -9.64
CA GLU A 65 -4.43 -0.41 -9.58
C GLU A 65 -5.32 0.52 -8.74
N CYS A 66 -4.76 1.26 -7.78
CA CYS A 66 -5.52 2.10 -6.86
C CYS A 66 -5.40 3.60 -7.07
N LEU A 67 -4.31 4.10 -7.68
CA LEU A 67 -4.02 5.53 -7.82
C LEU A 67 -3.81 5.94 -9.29
N ASN A 68 -4.27 5.12 -10.23
CA ASN A 68 -4.20 5.41 -11.66
C ASN A 68 -5.27 6.43 -12.10
#